data_AF-A0A6M1L781-F1
#
_entry.id   AF-A0A6M1L781-F1
#
_cell.length_a   1.000
_cell.length_b   1.000
_cell.length_c   1.000
_cell.angle_alpha   90.00
_cell.angle_beta   90.00
_cell.angle_gamma   90.00
#
_symmetry.space_group_name_H-M   'P 1'
#
loop_
_entity.id
_entity.type
_entity.pdbx_description
1 polymer ?
#
loop_
_entity_poly.entity_id
_entity_poly.type
_entity_poly.pdbx_seq_one_letter_code
_entity_poly.pdbx_strand_id
1 'polypeptide(L)'
;MRAYRLGRLLVAALAVAGLALVGAGATRLPVRPPQPDGTAAPHRTVPAPHLPPLPRAVPVEVRIPAIDVRAPLVSVAADAAGALEVPPLDRPAVAGWYRLGVSPGETGNAVLVGHVDSPAGPAVFFNLGRLRPGDTIEIVRTDARLVRFAVLGVEAYPKDRFPTDLVYGPGDAAGLRLITCGGRFDGDSGEYVDNLVVFASRAA
;
A
#
# COMPACT_ATOMS: atom_id res chain seq x y z
N MET A 1 57.29 -31.88 48.36
CA MET A 1 56.97 -30.56 47.76
C MET A 1 56.31 -30.79 46.40
N ARG A 2 54.97 -30.77 46.37
CA ARG A 2 54.10 -30.66 45.18
C ARG A 2 54.07 -29.16 44.79
N ALA A 3 53.84 -28.67 43.58
CA ALA A 3 53.19 -29.23 42.41
C ALA A 3 53.64 -28.53 41.11
N TYR A 4 53.49 -29.31 40.05
CA TYR A 4 53.51 -29.05 38.61
C TYR A 4 52.84 -27.76 38.11
N ARG A 5 53.60 -27.03 37.29
CA ARG A 5 53.26 -26.56 35.93
C ARG A 5 51.76 -26.48 35.57
N LEU A 6 51.07 -25.42 36.00
CA LEU A 6 49.79 -24.98 35.43
C LEU A 6 49.83 -23.46 35.23
N GLY A 7 50.15 -22.98 34.04
CA GLY A 7 50.21 -21.53 33.83
C GLY A 7 50.32 -21.04 32.39
N ARG A 8 50.07 -21.89 31.38
CA ARG A 8 50.18 -21.46 29.97
C ARG A 8 49.04 -21.94 29.05
N LEU A 9 47.91 -22.40 29.60
CA LEU A 9 46.73 -22.78 28.82
C LEU A 9 45.51 -21.87 29.02
N LEU A 10 45.60 -20.83 29.85
CA LEU A 10 44.47 -19.93 30.13
C LEU A 10 44.41 -18.65 29.28
N VAL A 11 45.40 -18.40 28.41
CA VAL A 11 45.42 -17.16 27.58
C VAL A 11 44.94 -17.40 26.14
N ALA A 12 44.81 -18.65 25.68
CA ALA A 12 44.35 -18.94 24.32
C ALA A 12 42.82 -19.10 24.17
N ALA A 13 42.05 -19.21 25.27
CA ALA A 13 40.60 -19.37 25.21
C ALA A 13 39.81 -18.05 25.21
N LEU A 14 40.42 -16.92 25.59
CA LEU A 14 39.76 -15.61 25.61
C LEU A 14 39.91 -14.81 24.31
N ALA A 15 40.87 -15.17 23.43
CA ALA A 15 41.06 -14.48 22.16
C ALA A 15 40.08 -14.94 21.06
N VAL A 16 39.45 -16.12 21.19
CA VAL A 16 38.41 -16.59 20.24
C VAL A 16 37.01 -16.16 20.68
N ALA A 17 36.80 -15.83 21.96
CA ALA A 17 35.54 -15.28 22.46
C ALA A 17 35.36 -13.77 22.14
N GLY A 18 36.45 -13.05 21.85
CA GLY A 18 36.41 -11.62 21.53
C GLY A 18 36.08 -11.28 20.07
N LEU A 19 36.16 -12.25 19.14
CA LEU A 19 35.89 -12.04 17.71
C LEU A 19 34.52 -12.61 17.26
N ALA A 20 33.77 -13.23 18.16
CA ALA A 20 32.44 -13.79 17.90
C ALA A 20 31.28 -12.87 18.33
N LEU A 21 31.57 -11.63 18.74
CA LEU A 21 30.58 -10.67 19.26
C LEU A 21 30.47 -9.37 18.45
N VAL A 22 30.96 -9.36 17.20
CA VAL A 22 30.74 -8.25 16.24
C VAL A 22 29.63 -8.57 15.24
N GLY A 23 29.05 -9.78 15.28
CA GLY A 23 28.07 -10.27 14.29
C GLY A 23 26.57 -10.07 14.61
N ALA A 24 26.22 -9.52 15.78
CA ALA A 24 24.82 -9.48 16.25
C ALA A 24 24.24 -8.06 16.38
N GLY A 25 24.77 -7.11 15.60
CA GLY A 25 24.35 -5.71 15.59
C GLY A 25 23.79 -5.26 14.24
N ALA A 26 23.28 -6.16 13.40
CA ALA A 26 22.46 -5.75 12.27
C ALA A 26 21.10 -5.32 12.85
N THR A 27 21.03 -4.06 13.32
CA THR A 27 19.75 -3.38 13.54
C THR A 27 18.93 -3.61 12.28
N ARG A 28 17.87 -4.42 12.36
CA ARG A 28 16.91 -4.55 11.26
C ARG A 28 16.40 -3.15 11.01
N LEU A 29 16.88 -2.50 9.95
CA LEU A 29 16.33 -1.22 9.57
C LEU A 29 14.82 -1.42 9.41
N PRO A 30 13.98 -0.52 9.93
CA PRO A 30 12.55 -0.63 9.74
C PRO A 30 12.29 -0.76 8.24
N VAL A 31 11.56 -1.83 7.86
CA VAL A 31 11.24 -2.10 6.46
C VAL A 31 10.39 -0.93 5.96
N ARG A 32 10.89 -0.22 4.96
CA ARG A 32 10.17 0.93 4.40
C ARG A 32 9.20 0.48 3.32
N PRO A 33 8.04 1.16 3.19
CA PRO A 33 7.14 0.93 2.07
C PRO A 33 7.86 1.14 0.73
N PRO A 34 7.77 0.21 -0.22
CA PRO A 34 8.29 0.38 -1.56
C PRO A 34 7.71 1.64 -2.22
N GLN A 35 8.56 2.39 -2.92
CA GLN A 35 8.16 3.57 -3.68
C GLN A 35 8.14 3.23 -5.18
N PRO A 36 7.30 3.91 -5.99
CA PRO A 36 7.37 3.77 -7.44
C PRO A 36 8.74 4.23 -7.97
N ASP A 37 9.22 3.63 -9.06
CA ASP A 37 10.58 3.85 -9.59
C ASP A 37 10.80 5.26 -10.21
N GLY A 38 9.89 6.21 -10.00
CA GLY A 38 9.99 7.60 -10.46
C GLY A 38 9.73 7.81 -11.96
N THR A 39 9.50 6.75 -12.74
CA THR A 39 9.38 6.80 -14.21
C THR A 39 7.93 6.89 -14.72
N ALA A 40 6.94 7.07 -13.86
CA ALA A 40 5.55 7.17 -14.30
C ALA A 40 5.29 8.54 -14.97
N ALA A 41 5.19 8.52 -16.31
CA ALA A 41 4.69 9.64 -17.10
C ALA A 41 3.24 9.97 -16.69
N PRO A 42 2.77 11.23 -16.85
CA PRO A 42 1.41 11.59 -16.50
C PRO A 42 0.44 10.73 -17.31
N HIS A 43 -0.29 9.85 -16.64
CA HIS A 43 -1.33 9.05 -17.27
C HIS A 43 -2.54 9.93 -17.61
N ARG A 44 -2.40 10.77 -18.64
CA ARG A 44 -3.51 11.13 -19.51
C ARG A 44 -3.44 10.23 -20.73
N THR A 45 -4.56 9.57 -21.02
CA THR A 45 -4.86 8.89 -22.30
C THR A 45 -4.09 7.61 -22.64
N VAL A 46 -4.14 6.58 -21.79
CA VAL A 46 -4.26 5.22 -22.36
C VAL A 46 -5.76 4.95 -22.49
N PRO A 47 -6.32 4.83 -23.70
CA PRO A 47 -7.72 4.46 -23.87
C PRO A 47 -7.94 3.09 -23.24
N ALA A 48 -8.60 3.06 -22.08
CA ALA A 48 -9.08 1.82 -21.51
C ALA A 48 -10.09 1.19 -22.48
N PRO A 49 -10.17 -0.15 -22.57
CA PRO A 49 -11.25 -0.80 -23.30
C PRO A 49 -12.59 -0.23 -22.85
N HIS A 50 -13.41 0.24 -23.79
CA HIS A 50 -14.70 0.83 -23.47
C HIS A 50 -15.70 -0.29 -23.16
N LEU A 51 -15.58 -0.87 -21.96
CA LEU A 51 -16.49 -1.87 -21.44
C LEU A 51 -17.76 -1.18 -20.93
N PRO A 52 -18.97 -1.72 -21.22
CA PRO A 52 -20.20 -1.15 -20.71
C PRO A 52 -20.17 -1.04 -19.18
N PRO A 53 -20.48 0.13 -18.59
CA PRO A 53 -20.46 0.31 -17.14
C PRO A 53 -21.44 -0.63 -16.46
N LEU A 54 -21.14 -1.00 -15.22
CA LEU A 54 -21.99 -1.83 -14.39
C LEU A 54 -22.94 -0.93 -13.56
N PRO A 55 -24.14 -1.42 -13.21
CA PRO A 55 -24.97 -0.79 -12.20
C PRO A 55 -24.24 -0.71 -10.85
N ARG A 56 -24.62 0.24 -9.99
CA ARG A 56 -24.10 0.35 -8.63
C ARG A 56 -24.25 -0.94 -7.83
N ALA A 57 -23.18 -1.39 -7.18
CA ALA A 57 -23.21 -2.46 -6.20
C ALA A 57 -22.06 -2.28 -5.20
N VAL A 58 -22.29 -2.66 -3.94
CA VAL A 58 -21.32 -2.46 -2.86
C VAL A 58 -20.13 -3.42 -3.07
N PRO A 59 -18.88 -2.92 -3.08
CA PRO A 59 -17.70 -3.78 -3.10
C PRO A 59 -17.44 -4.36 -1.70
N VAL A 60 -17.05 -5.63 -1.63
CA VAL A 60 -16.89 -6.37 -0.37
C VAL A 60 -15.49 -6.94 -0.16
N GLU A 61 -14.72 -7.15 -1.23
CA GLU A 61 -13.34 -7.64 -1.14
C GLU A 61 -12.51 -7.07 -2.30
N VAL A 62 -11.26 -6.72 -2.02
CA VAL A 62 -10.23 -6.39 -3.02
C VAL A 62 -9.17 -7.48 -3.04
N ARG A 63 -8.72 -7.84 -4.25
CA ARG A 63 -7.62 -8.78 -4.49
C ARG A 63 -6.59 -8.15 -5.41
N ILE A 64 -5.32 -8.26 -5.05
CA ILE A 64 -4.20 -7.78 -5.86
C ILE A 64 -3.09 -8.84 -5.80
N PRO A 65 -3.13 -9.85 -6.69
CA PRO A 65 -2.23 -11.00 -6.62
C PRO A 65 -0.74 -10.63 -6.67
N ALA A 66 -0.37 -9.61 -7.47
CA ALA A 66 1.03 -9.19 -7.64
C ALA A 66 1.71 -8.73 -6.34
N ILE A 67 0.94 -8.40 -5.30
CA ILE A 67 1.43 -7.92 -4.00
C ILE A 67 0.79 -8.65 -2.82
N ASP A 68 0.22 -9.84 -3.06
CA ASP A 68 -0.40 -10.72 -2.07
C ASP A 68 -1.52 -10.06 -1.23
N VAL A 69 -2.26 -9.12 -1.81
CA VAL A 69 -3.39 -8.49 -1.13
C VAL A 69 -4.66 -9.30 -1.37
N ARG A 70 -5.31 -9.67 -0.27
CA ARG A 70 -6.71 -10.10 -0.23
C ARG A 70 -7.35 -9.53 1.03
N ALA A 71 -8.21 -8.53 0.87
CA ALA A 71 -8.71 -7.76 1.99
C ALA A 71 -10.21 -7.47 1.90
N PRO A 72 -10.95 -7.55 3.02
CA PRO A 72 -12.33 -7.09 3.06
C PRO A 72 -12.39 -5.57 2.86
N LEU A 73 -13.48 -5.13 2.23
CA LEU A 73 -13.79 -3.71 2.03
C LEU A 73 -14.88 -3.26 2.99
N VAL A 74 -14.60 -2.17 3.72
CA VAL A 74 -15.58 -1.45 4.53
C VAL A 74 -15.95 -0.14 3.87
N SER A 75 -17.12 0.40 4.16
CA SER A 75 -17.52 1.70 3.64
C SER A 75 -16.94 2.83 4.49
N VAL A 76 -16.25 3.77 3.86
CA VAL A 76 -15.73 5.01 4.45
C VAL A 76 -16.31 6.22 3.71
N ALA A 77 -16.35 7.40 4.32
CA ALA A 77 -16.76 8.65 3.68
C ALA A 77 -15.87 9.80 4.12
N ALA A 78 -16.10 10.99 3.57
CA ALA A 78 -15.50 12.17 4.14
C ALA A 78 -16.25 12.54 5.43
N ASP A 79 -15.52 13.00 6.42
CA ASP A 79 -16.11 13.62 7.61
C ASP A 79 -16.76 14.97 7.28
N ALA A 80 -17.33 15.63 8.27
CA ALA A 80 -17.98 16.93 8.10
C ALA A 80 -17.03 18.06 7.65
N ALA A 81 -15.71 17.88 7.84
CA ALA A 81 -14.68 18.81 7.39
C ALA A 81 -14.19 18.50 5.96
N GLY A 82 -14.72 17.44 5.32
CA GLY A 82 -14.32 17.00 3.99
C GLY A 82 -13.06 16.14 3.98
N ALA A 83 -12.53 15.75 5.15
CA ALA A 83 -11.39 14.85 5.24
C ALA A 83 -11.85 13.40 5.04
N LEU A 84 -11.16 12.66 4.18
CA LEU A 84 -11.51 11.26 3.92
C LEU A 84 -11.26 10.38 5.15
N GLU A 85 -12.31 9.74 5.66
CA GLU A 85 -12.19 8.71 6.68
C GLU A 85 -11.30 7.57 6.17
N VAL A 86 -10.41 7.09 7.02
CA VAL A 86 -9.59 5.91 6.77
C VAL A 86 -10.11 4.72 7.57
N PRO A 87 -9.82 3.47 7.16
CA PRO A 87 -10.22 2.29 7.92
C PRO A 87 -9.64 2.29 9.34
N PRO A 88 -10.25 1.57 10.29
CA PRO A 88 -9.71 1.47 11.65
C PRO A 88 -8.27 0.93 11.69
N LEU A 89 -7.37 1.64 12.41
CA LEU A 89 -5.95 1.26 12.54
C LEU A 89 -5.73 -0.07 13.28
N ASP A 90 -6.67 -0.47 14.14
CA ASP A 90 -6.69 -1.76 14.84
C ASP A 90 -7.02 -2.94 13.91
N ARG A 91 -7.37 -2.66 12.64
CA ARG A 91 -7.63 -3.67 11.60
C ARG A 91 -6.75 -3.41 10.37
N PRO A 92 -5.42 -3.61 10.47
CA PRO A 92 -4.47 -3.24 9.41
C PRO A 92 -4.68 -4.01 8.09
N ALA A 93 -5.39 -5.14 8.11
CA ALA A 93 -5.71 -5.93 6.92
C ALA A 93 -7.01 -5.50 6.19
N VAL A 94 -7.67 -4.42 6.63
CA VAL A 94 -8.93 -3.92 6.04
C VAL A 94 -8.65 -2.71 5.15
N ALA A 95 -9.32 -2.66 3.99
CA ALA A 95 -9.35 -1.47 3.14
C ALA A 95 -10.75 -0.82 3.15
N GLY A 96 -10.79 0.47 2.86
CA GLY A 96 -12.01 1.29 2.83
C GLY A 96 -12.40 1.63 1.41
N TRP A 97 -13.68 1.59 1.08
CA TRP A 97 -14.24 2.15 -0.15
C TRP A 97 -14.95 3.46 0.16
N TYR A 98 -14.62 4.51 -0.60
CA TYR A 98 -15.26 5.82 -0.48
C TYR A 98 -16.71 5.77 -1.03
N ARG A 99 -17.67 5.60 -0.12
CA ARG A 99 -19.08 5.27 -0.44
C ARG A 99 -19.86 6.40 -1.10
N LEU A 100 -19.41 7.66 -0.95
CA LEU A 100 -20.04 8.82 -1.59
C LEU A 100 -19.66 8.95 -3.07
N GLY A 101 -18.64 8.22 -3.53
CA GLY A 101 -18.27 8.12 -4.94
C GLY A 101 -19.08 7.05 -5.69
N VAL A 102 -18.54 6.67 -6.85
CA VAL A 102 -19.06 5.55 -7.64
C VAL A 102 -18.53 4.22 -7.10
N SER A 103 -19.30 3.15 -7.26
CA SER A 103 -18.83 1.80 -6.97
C SER A 103 -17.92 1.28 -8.08
N PRO A 104 -16.93 0.42 -7.77
CA PRO A 104 -16.08 -0.18 -8.78
C PRO A 104 -16.87 -0.85 -9.89
N GLY A 105 -16.74 -0.35 -11.12
CA GLY A 105 -17.44 -0.82 -12.32
C GLY A 105 -18.45 0.17 -12.92
N GLU A 106 -18.92 1.14 -12.14
CA GLU A 106 -19.68 2.30 -12.66
C GLU A 106 -18.76 3.25 -13.46
N THR A 107 -19.34 4.08 -14.33
CA THR A 107 -18.60 5.18 -14.97
C THR A 107 -18.14 6.18 -13.91
N GLY A 108 -16.85 6.53 -13.94
CA GLY A 108 -16.24 7.45 -12.99
C GLY A 108 -15.12 6.80 -12.17
N ASN A 109 -14.73 7.50 -11.10
CA ASN A 109 -13.56 7.16 -10.31
C ASN A 109 -13.97 6.53 -8.98
N ALA A 110 -13.91 5.21 -8.89
CA ALA A 110 -14.05 4.52 -7.61
C ALA A 110 -12.75 4.65 -6.82
N VAL A 111 -12.84 4.93 -5.51
CA VAL A 111 -11.67 5.14 -4.66
C VAL A 111 -11.66 4.14 -3.50
N LEU A 112 -10.52 3.48 -3.35
CA LEU A 112 -10.20 2.62 -2.21
C LEU A 112 -9.03 3.22 -1.43
N VAL A 113 -9.10 3.16 -0.12
CA VAL A 113 -8.06 3.65 0.80
C VAL A 113 -7.64 2.56 1.76
N GLY A 114 -6.39 2.58 2.17
CA GLY A 114 -5.86 1.61 3.13
C GLY A 114 -4.57 2.09 3.74
N HIS A 115 -4.31 1.61 4.96
CA HIS A 115 -3.08 1.94 5.66
C HIS A 115 -1.87 1.34 4.96
N VAL A 116 -0.76 2.08 5.00
CA VAL A 116 0.53 1.59 4.53
C VAL A 116 1.13 0.66 5.57
N ASP A 117 1.10 1.07 6.84
CA ASP A 117 1.56 0.30 7.99
C ASP A 117 0.73 0.61 9.24
N SER A 118 1.14 0.00 10.34
CA SER A 118 0.56 0.15 11.67
C SER A 118 1.69 0.01 12.70
N PRO A 119 1.44 0.33 13.99
CA PRO A 119 2.40 0.05 15.05
C PRO A 119 2.84 -1.43 15.14
N ALA A 120 2.03 -2.35 14.62
CA ALA A 120 2.33 -3.79 14.58
C ALA A 120 3.13 -4.23 13.34
N GLY A 121 3.35 -3.33 12.36
CA GLY A 121 4.04 -3.62 11.12
C GLY A 121 3.21 -3.30 9.86
N PRO A 122 3.59 -3.86 8.70
CA PRO A 122 2.92 -3.63 7.41
C PRO A 122 1.39 -3.81 7.45
N ALA A 123 0.68 -2.94 6.75
CA ALA A 123 -0.77 -3.00 6.61
C ALA A 123 -1.18 -3.34 5.16
N VAL A 124 -2.49 -3.32 4.90
CA VAL A 124 -3.11 -3.84 3.66
C VAL A 124 -2.47 -3.31 2.38
N PHE A 125 -2.04 -2.05 2.37
CA PHE A 125 -1.50 -1.38 1.18
C PHE A 125 0.00 -1.08 1.27
N PHE A 126 0.72 -1.72 2.19
CA PHE A 126 2.17 -1.56 2.36
C PHE A 126 2.94 -1.67 1.04
N ASN A 127 2.57 -2.61 0.17
CA ASN A 127 3.29 -2.92 -1.06
C ASN A 127 2.74 -2.22 -2.32
N LEU A 128 1.81 -1.24 -2.22
CA LEU A 128 1.22 -0.62 -3.42
C LEU A 128 2.26 -0.03 -4.39
N GLY A 129 3.37 0.53 -3.88
CA GLY A 129 4.45 1.06 -4.73
C GLY A 129 5.18 0.02 -5.60
N ARG A 130 4.96 -1.29 -5.36
CA ARG A 130 5.49 -2.37 -6.19
C ARG A 130 4.67 -2.66 -7.43
N LEU A 131 3.43 -2.17 -7.50
CA LEU A 131 2.57 -2.43 -8.65
C LEU A 131 3.17 -1.85 -9.93
N ARG A 132 2.91 -2.52 -11.04
CA ARG A 132 3.37 -2.17 -12.37
C ARG A 132 2.18 -2.11 -13.34
N PRO A 133 2.29 -1.34 -14.43
CA PRO A 133 1.27 -1.34 -15.46
C PRO A 133 0.93 -2.76 -15.94
N GLY A 134 -0.36 -3.07 -16.03
CA GLY A 134 -0.87 -4.39 -16.38
C GLY A 134 -1.16 -5.32 -15.20
N ASP A 135 -0.70 -5.01 -13.98
CA ASP A 135 -1.06 -5.80 -12.80
C ASP A 135 -2.58 -5.77 -12.58
N THR A 136 -3.14 -6.93 -12.21
CA THR A 136 -4.59 -7.09 -12.03
C THR A 136 -5.01 -6.70 -10.62
N ILE A 137 -6.08 -5.91 -10.54
CA ILE A 137 -6.86 -5.68 -9.32
C ILE A 137 -8.25 -6.26 -9.54
N GLU A 138 -8.71 -7.13 -8.64
CA GLU A 138 -10.05 -7.70 -8.70
C GLU A 138 -10.91 -7.20 -7.53
N ILE A 139 -12.15 -6.82 -7.82
CA ILE A 139 -13.13 -6.37 -6.84
C ILE A 139 -14.32 -7.33 -6.84
N VAL A 140 -14.57 -7.94 -5.69
CA VAL A 140 -15.79 -8.73 -5.43
C VAL A 140 -16.89 -7.80 -4.96
N ARG A 141 -18.09 -7.95 -5.50
CA ARG A 141 -19.25 -7.07 -5.23
C ARG A 141 -20.44 -7.87 -4.73
N THR A 142 -21.39 -7.18 -4.08
CA THR A 142 -22.62 -7.80 -3.54
C THR A 142 -23.56 -8.35 -4.62
N ASP A 143 -23.43 -7.92 -5.87
CA ASP A 143 -24.18 -8.44 -7.02
C ASP A 143 -23.57 -9.73 -7.60
N ALA A 144 -22.67 -10.37 -6.86
CA ALA A 144 -21.92 -11.57 -7.24
C ALA A 144 -21.03 -11.41 -8.50
N ARG A 145 -20.83 -10.16 -8.97
CA ARG A 145 -19.90 -9.88 -10.07
C ARG A 145 -18.48 -9.64 -9.54
N LEU A 146 -17.51 -10.14 -10.30
CA LEU A 146 -16.10 -9.82 -10.14
C LEU A 146 -15.73 -8.77 -11.18
N VAL A 147 -15.20 -7.63 -10.75
CA VAL A 147 -14.74 -6.57 -11.64
C VAL A 147 -13.22 -6.56 -11.65
N ARG A 148 -12.63 -6.66 -12.85
CA ARG A 148 -11.18 -6.60 -13.04
C ARG A 148 -10.76 -5.22 -13.49
N PHE A 149 -9.63 -4.78 -12.98
CA PHE A 149 -8.94 -3.57 -13.40
C PHE A 149 -7.49 -3.91 -13.70
N ALA A 150 -6.95 -3.28 -14.73
CA ALA A 150 -5.52 -3.29 -15.00
C ALA A 150 -4.91 -2.00 -14.46
N VAL A 151 -3.82 -2.13 -13.70
CA VAL A 151 -3.01 -0.99 -13.25
C VAL A 151 -2.49 -0.26 -14.48
N LEU A 152 -2.66 1.06 -14.49
CA LEU A 152 -2.08 1.97 -15.47
C LEU A 152 -0.73 2.44 -14.98
N GLY A 153 -0.62 2.80 -13.70
CA GLY A 153 0.62 3.25 -13.09
C GLY A 153 0.44 3.55 -11.59
N VAL A 154 1.55 3.85 -10.93
CA VAL A 154 1.61 4.27 -9.53
C VAL A 154 2.39 5.57 -9.42
N GLU A 155 1.80 6.58 -8.81
CA GLU A 155 2.43 7.88 -8.60
C GLU A 155 2.48 8.24 -7.12
N ALA A 156 3.51 8.98 -6.73
CA ALA A 156 3.65 9.53 -5.38
C ALA A 156 3.42 11.03 -5.42
N TYR A 157 2.57 11.54 -4.54
CA TYR A 157 2.27 12.96 -4.42
C TYR A 157 2.52 13.44 -3.00
N PRO A 158 3.25 14.54 -2.80
CA PRO A 158 3.31 15.22 -1.51
C PRO A 158 1.90 15.49 -0.99
N LYS A 159 1.66 15.28 0.30
CA LYS A 159 0.34 15.50 0.92
C LYS A 159 -0.18 16.93 0.72
N ASP A 160 0.72 17.92 0.69
CA ASP A 160 0.41 19.33 0.47
C ASP A 160 0.06 19.68 -0.99
N ARG A 161 0.31 18.76 -1.92
CA ARG A 161 0.08 18.89 -3.37
C ARG A 161 -0.66 17.68 -3.93
N PHE A 162 -1.51 17.06 -3.12
CA PHE A 162 -2.31 15.93 -3.54
C PHE A 162 -3.29 16.33 -4.67
N PRO A 163 -3.34 15.59 -5.79
CA PRO A 163 -4.12 15.98 -6.96
C PRO A 163 -5.58 15.56 -6.82
N THR A 164 -6.32 16.24 -5.93
CA THR A 164 -7.72 15.93 -5.58
C THR A 164 -8.62 15.73 -6.80
N ASP A 165 -8.56 16.63 -7.79
CA ASP A 165 -9.42 16.54 -8.99
C ASP A 165 -9.10 15.32 -9.86
N LEU A 166 -7.81 14.93 -9.94
CA LEU A 166 -7.40 13.76 -10.71
C LEU A 166 -7.85 12.45 -10.04
N VAL A 167 -7.91 12.44 -8.71
CA VAL A 167 -8.22 11.26 -7.90
C VAL A 167 -9.72 11.10 -7.70
N TYR A 168 -10.40 12.16 -7.27
CA TYR A 168 -11.81 12.15 -6.87
C TYR A 168 -12.75 12.77 -7.92
N GLY A 169 -12.22 13.49 -8.91
CA GLY A 169 -13.02 14.11 -9.95
C GLY A 169 -13.72 13.10 -10.87
N PRO A 170 -14.50 13.60 -11.84
CA PRO A 170 -15.23 12.74 -12.76
C PRO A 170 -14.28 11.91 -13.65
N GLY A 171 -14.80 10.80 -14.17
CA GLY A 171 -14.14 9.96 -15.18
C GLY A 171 -15.14 9.55 -16.24
N ASP A 172 -14.66 9.39 -17.47
CA ASP A 172 -15.45 8.98 -18.65
C ASP A 172 -15.55 7.46 -18.81
N ALA A 173 -14.71 6.71 -18.10
CA ALA A 173 -14.71 5.26 -18.04
C ALA A 173 -14.78 4.75 -16.58
N ALA A 174 -14.93 3.44 -16.41
CA ALA A 174 -14.86 2.79 -15.11
C ALA A 174 -13.40 2.69 -14.64
N GLY A 175 -12.96 3.65 -13.84
CA GLY A 175 -11.62 3.67 -13.27
C GLY A 175 -11.60 3.42 -11.76
N LEU A 176 -10.44 3.01 -11.25
CA LEU A 176 -10.20 2.64 -9.86
C LEU A 176 -8.92 3.29 -9.34
N ARG A 177 -9.00 3.91 -8.15
CA ARG A 177 -7.89 4.58 -7.46
C ARG A 177 -7.66 3.86 -6.14
N LEU A 178 -6.43 3.41 -5.89
CA LEU A 178 -6.04 2.92 -4.56
C LEU A 178 -5.09 3.94 -3.96
N ILE A 179 -5.35 4.34 -2.72
CA ILE A 179 -4.57 5.38 -2.04
C ILE A 179 -4.02 4.81 -0.73
N THR A 180 -2.75 5.09 -0.47
CA THR A 180 -2.11 4.84 0.82
C THR A 180 -1.06 5.89 1.13
N CYS A 181 -0.62 5.95 2.38
CA CYS A 181 0.51 6.79 2.80
C CYS A 181 1.83 6.30 2.16
N GLY A 182 2.76 7.22 1.86
CA GLY A 182 4.03 6.88 1.21
C GLY A 182 5.14 7.91 1.40
N GLY A 183 6.22 7.74 0.65
CA GLY A 183 7.40 8.58 0.77
C GLY A 183 8.17 8.33 2.06
N ARG A 184 8.92 9.36 2.49
CA ARG A 184 9.70 9.31 3.73
C ARG A 184 8.76 9.40 4.94
N PHE A 185 9.01 8.57 5.95
CA PHE A 185 8.41 8.75 7.26
C PHE A 185 9.07 9.95 7.97
N ASP A 186 8.25 10.86 8.45
CA ASP A 186 8.66 12.03 9.19
C ASP A 186 8.44 11.80 10.69
N GLY A 187 9.55 11.66 11.42
CA GLY A 187 9.51 11.29 12.84
C GLY A 187 8.95 12.37 13.76
N ASP A 188 9.00 13.63 13.33
CA ASP A 188 8.52 14.77 14.11
C ASP A 188 6.99 14.87 14.06
N SER A 189 6.40 14.72 12.86
CA SER A 189 4.95 14.70 12.68
C SER A 189 4.31 13.31 12.93
N GLY A 190 5.11 12.24 12.89
CA GLY A 190 4.63 10.86 13.00
C GLY A 190 3.92 10.37 11.74
N GLU A 191 4.16 11.02 10.60
CA GLU A 191 3.45 10.75 9.34
C GLU A 191 4.38 10.52 8.16
N TYR A 192 3.88 9.77 7.19
CA TYR A 192 4.41 9.74 5.84
C TYR A 192 4.11 11.04 5.10
N VAL A 193 5.10 11.60 4.40
CA VAL A 193 4.98 12.93 3.76
C VAL A 193 4.24 12.91 2.42
N ASP A 194 4.13 11.73 1.80
CA ASP A 194 3.46 11.56 0.50
C ASP A 194 2.22 10.65 0.64
N ASN A 195 1.39 10.67 -0.39
CA ASN A 195 0.41 9.63 -0.70
C ASN A 195 0.82 8.92 -1.99
N LEU A 196 0.76 7.60 -1.99
CA LEU A 196 0.80 6.81 -3.22
C LEU A 196 -0.60 6.66 -3.80
N VAL A 197 -0.73 6.86 -5.10
CA VAL A 197 -1.97 6.65 -5.84
C VAL A 197 -1.70 5.66 -6.97
N VAL A 198 -2.41 4.54 -6.93
CA VAL A 198 -2.50 3.61 -8.07
C VAL A 198 -3.65 4.07 -8.95
N PHE A 199 -3.37 4.25 -10.24
CA PHE A 199 -4.40 4.45 -11.24
C PHE A 199 -4.66 3.15 -11.96
N ALA A 200 -5.92 2.75 -12.09
CA ALA A 200 -6.30 1.54 -12.79
C ALA A 200 -7.59 1.77 -13.60
N SER A 201 -7.75 1.02 -14.69
CA SER A 201 -8.95 1.06 -15.52
C SER A 201 -9.54 -0.33 -15.69
N ARG A 202 -10.87 -0.41 -15.81
CA ARG A 202 -11.55 -1.68 -15.95
C ARG A 202 -11.04 -2.47 -17.16
N ALA A 203 -10.80 -3.75 -16.94
CA ALA A 203 -10.35 -4.72 -17.92
C ALA A 203 -11.36 -5.86 -18.05
N ALA A 204 -11.27 -6.60 -19.16
CA ALA A 204 -12.09 -7.78 -19.43
C ALA A 204 -11.70 -8.96 -18.53
#